data_AF-A0A835H4Q1-F1
#
_entry.id   AF-A0A835H4Q1-F1
#
_cell.length_a   1.000
_cell.length_b   1.000
_cell.length_c   1.000
_cell.angle_alpha   90.00
_cell.angle_beta   90.00
_cell.angle_gamma   90.00
#
_symmetry.space_group_name_H-M   'P 1'
#
loop_
_entity.id
_entity.type
_entity.pdbx_description
1 polymer ?
#
loop_
_entity_poly.entity_id
_entity_poly.type
_entity_poly.pdbx_seq_one_letter_code
_entity_poly.pdbx_strand_id
1 'polypeptide(L)'
;MSFSSDSINVKFGTVLVLRNQGLTGDVAVDPASHTVDCSQMIHSSSVLSLQGILMFKAVEGGFLLKLPFTTIFEYLQILQLVAKSMKSLGSLGMFYLAAAVSDFYVPWESMAEHKIQSASGPMDMRLTQVPKMLSVLRNEWSPMAFCISFKLETDSNILLKKADMALRKYKMNVVVANELLTRMEEVTVITSNERITVRKDKNPAYDDVEKPLIDLLVERHSAYIKESDTGVTSEST
;
A
#
# COMPACT_ATOMS: atom_id res chain seq x y z
N MET A 1 0.01 -5.15 34.83
CA MET A 1 1.09 -5.13 33.82
C MET A 1 0.59 -4.33 32.63
N SER A 2 0.97 -3.07 32.58
CA SER A 2 0.63 -2.12 31.52
C SER A 2 1.59 -2.33 30.35
N PHE A 3 1.08 -2.79 29.21
CA PHE A 3 1.85 -2.88 27.98
C PHE A 3 1.95 -1.49 27.35
N SER A 4 3.18 -0.97 27.27
CA SER A 4 3.52 0.27 26.56
C SER A 4 3.51 -0.03 25.06
N SER A 5 2.55 0.56 24.35
CA SER A 5 2.39 0.44 22.91
C SER A 5 3.15 1.58 22.21
N ASP A 6 4.47 1.43 22.11
CA ASP A 6 5.31 2.26 21.25
C ASP A 6 6.09 1.37 20.30
N SER A 7 6.11 1.75 19.01
CA SER A 7 6.85 1.18 17.88
C SER A 7 6.03 0.30 16.92
N ILE A 8 6.15 0.64 15.62
CA ILE A 8 5.45 0.14 14.42
C ILE A 8 4.22 0.97 14.04
N ASN A 9 4.48 2.12 13.39
CA ASN A 9 3.48 2.93 12.69
C ASN A 9 3.33 2.47 11.22
N VAL A 10 3.31 1.16 10.97
CA VAL A 10 2.53 0.63 9.83
C VAL A 10 1.10 0.50 10.35
N LYS A 11 0.42 1.65 10.48
CA LYS A 11 -1.01 1.65 10.76
C LYS A 11 -1.69 0.97 9.56
N PHE A 12 -2.17 -0.24 9.81
CA PHE A 12 -3.28 -0.82 9.07
C PHE A 12 -4.28 0.29 8.73
N GLY A 13 -4.63 0.45 7.46
CA GLY A 13 -5.78 1.30 7.10
C GLY A 13 -5.54 2.58 6.33
N THR A 14 -4.53 2.71 5.47
CA THR A 14 -4.48 3.86 4.54
C THR A 14 -4.03 3.44 3.15
N VAL A 15 -4.92 3.57 2.17
CA VAL A 15 -4.56 3.51 0.76
C VAL A 15 -3.87 4.84 0.41
N LEU A 16 -2.56 4.81 0.24
CA LEU A 16 -1.79 5.96 -0.21
C LEU A 16 -1.85 6.01 -1.75
N VAL A 17 -2.58 6.97 -2.30
CA VAL A 17 -2.58 7.25 -3.75
C VAL A 17 -1.52 8.33 -4.01
N LEU A 18 -0.33 7.92 -4.45
CA LEU A 18 0.70 8.87 -4.89
C LEU A 18 0.44 9.23 -6.35
N ARG A 19 0.20 10.51 -6.63
CA ARG A 19 0.31 11.06 -7.99
C ARG A 19 1.77 11.42 -8.21
N ASN A 20 2.45 10.73 -9.15
CA ASN A 20 3.74 11.19 -9.65
C ASN A 20 3.48 12.40 -10.56
N GLN A 21 3.55 13.60 -10.01
CA GLN A 21 3.61 14.83 -10.80
C GLN A 21 5.07 14.98 -11.23
N GLY A 22 5.37 14.68 -12.50
CA GLY A 22 6.66 15.04 -13.08
C GLY A 22 6.91 16.53 -12.84
N LEU A 23 8.08 16.87 -12.32
CA LEU A 23 8.52 18.25 -12.12
C LEU A 23 8.63 18.94 -13.49
N THR A 24 7.54 19.56 -13.95
CA THR A 24 7.57 20.54 -15.03
C THR A 24 6.70 21.72 -14.68
N GLY A 25 7.34 22.87 -14.47
CA GLY A 25 6.76 24.20 -14.68
C GLY A 25 6.13 24.85 -13.46
N ASP A 26 6.82 25.88 -12.96
CA ASP A 26 6.31 26.87 -12.03
C ASP A 26 4.97 27.47 -12.50
N VAL A 27 3.97 27.46 -11.62
CA VAL A 27 2.85 28.40 -11.69
C VAL A 27 2.78 29.14 -10.36
N ALA A 28 3.19 30.40 -10.42
CA ALA A 28 3.10 31.35 -9.33
C ALA A 28 1.64 31.52 -8.87
N VAL A 29 1.43 31.47 -7.56
CA VAL A 29 0.19 31.92 -6.92
C VAL A 29 0.56 33.03 -5.93
N ASP A 30 -0.07 34.18 -6.16
CA ASP A 30 0.07 35.49 -5.52
C ASP A 30 -0.10 35.44 -3.97
N PRO A 31 0.70 36.17 -3.16
CA PRO A 31 0.63 36.10 -1.71
C PRO A 31 -0.24 37.22 -1.15
N ALA A 32 -1.44 36.89 -0.65
CA ALA A 32 -2.19 37.82 0.21
C ALA A 32 -2.94 37.09 1.34
N SER A 33 -2.57 37.48 2.56
CA SER A 33 -3.27 37.33 3.85
C SER A 33 -3.56 35.91 4.35
N HIS A 34 -2.69 35.40 5.22
CA HIS A 34 -2.94 35.31 6.67
C HIS A 34 -1.70 34.69 7.32
N THR A 35 -0.82 35.53 7.86
CA THR A 35 0.31 35.09 8.68
C THR A 35 -0.22 34.61 10.02
N VAL A 36 -0.19 33.30 10.27
CA VAL A 36 -0.22 32.77 11.63
C VAL A 36 1.22 32.59 12.07
N ASP A 37 1.67 33.51 12.93
CA ASP A 37 2.96 33.45 13.60
C ASP A 37 2.97 32.24 14.55
N CYS A 38 3.78 31.24 14.24
CA CYS A 38 3.94 30.01 15.02
C CYS A 38 5.25 30.04 15.83
N SER A 39 5.63 31.23 16.29
CA SER A 39 6.80 31.44 17.15
C SER A 39 6.36 31.47 18.61
N GLN A 40 6.14 30.31 19.22
CA GLN A 40 6.46 29.99 20.64
C GLN A 40 5.72 28.76 21.18
N MET A 41 6.51 27.72 21.53
CA MET A 41 6.37 26.68 22.58
C MET A 41 6.95 25.36 22.05
N ILE A 42 8.27 25.19 22.06
CA ILE A 42 9.16 24.74 23.16
C ILE A 42 9.04 23.24 23.50
N HIS A 43 10.08 22.54 23.05
CA HIS A 43 10.86 21.46 23.67
C HIS A 43 10.27 20.07 23.99
N SER A 44 11.11 19.10 23.63
CA SER A 44 11.07 17.64 23.86
C SER A 44 10.22 16.86 22.84
N SER A 45 10.83 15.91 22.11
CA SER A 45 10.25 15.00 21.09
C SER A 45 10.34 15.42 19.60
N SER A 46 11.52 15.87 19.16
CA SER A 46 11.77 16.48 17.83
C SER A 46 11.49 15.62 16.58
N VAL A 47 11.23 14.31 16.68
CA VAL A 47 10.96 13.45 15.51
C VAL A 47 9.46 13.30 15.23
N LEU A 48 8.62 13.28 16.27
CA LEU A 48 7.16 13.19 16.13
C LEU A 48 6.54 14.46 15.54
N SER A 49 7.15 15.63 15.79
CA SER A 49 6.66 16.92 15.29
C SER A 49 6.90 17.09 13.78
N LEU A 50 8.06 16.71 13.26
CA LEU A 50 8.39 16.87 11.83
C LEU A 50 7.54 15.96 10.94
N GLN A 51 7.33 14.71 11.34
CA GLN A 51 6.49 13.77 10.60
C GLN A 51 5.02 14.24 10.59
N GLY A 52 4.54 14.77 11.71
CA GLY A 52 3.22 15.41 11.81
C GLY A 52 3.08 16.63 10.90
N ILE A 53 4.08 17.51 10.86
CA ILE A 53 4.10 18.69 10.00
C ILE A 53 4.12 18.31 8.52
N LEU A 54 4.96 17.35 8.12
CA LEU A 54 5.03 16.88 6.72
C LEU A 54 3.70 16.28 6.28
N MET A 55 3.10 15.45 7.14
CA MET A 55 1.80 14.84 6.88
C MET A 55 0.70 15.88 6.76
N PHE A 56 0.68 16.90 7.63
CA PHE A 56 -0.25 18.02 7.54
C PHE A 56 -0.11 18.78 6.22
N LYS A 57 1.12 19.15 5.85
CA LYS A 57 1.40 19.82 4.56
C LYS A 57 0.98 18.97 3.36
N ALA A 58 1.18 17.66 3.41
CA ALA A 58 0.76 16.76 2.34
C ALA A 58 -0.77 16.70 2.20
N VAL A 59 -1.50 16.75 3.32
CA VAL A 59 -2.97 16.80 3.32
C VAL A 59 -3.46 18.15 2.80
N GLU A 60 -2.95 19.26 3.32
CA GLU A 60 -3.32 20.60 2.85
C GLU A 60 -3.00 20.82 1.37
N GLY A 61 -1.85 20.34 0.91
CA GLY A 61 -1.44 20.40 -0.49
C GLY A 61 -2.18 19.44 -1.43
N GLY A 62 -3.10 18.61 -0.92
CA GLY A 62 -3.86 17.64 -1.72
C GLY A 62 -3.03 16.46 -2.25
N PHE A 63 -1.85 16.21 -1.67
CA PHE A 63 -0.95 15.10 -2.04
C PHE A 63 -1.22 13.82 -1.25
N LEU A 64 -1.96 13.91 -0.13
CA LEU A 64 -2.28 12.78 0.74
C LEU A 64 -3.78 12.73 1.06
N LEU A 65 -4.45 11.68 0.60
CA LEU A 65 -5.81 11.33 1.00
C LEU A 65 -5.78 10.13 1.95
N LYS A 66 -6.50 10.22 3.08
CA LYS A 66 -6.62 9.15 4.06
C LYS A 66 -8.01 8.55 4.05
N LEU A 67 -8.08 7.24 3.83
CA LEU A 67 -9.33 6.48 3.81
C LEU A 67 -9.26 5.35 4.85
N PRO A 68 -9.76 5.57 6.08
CA PRO A 68 -9.74 4.55 7.11
C PRO A 68 -10.73 3.42 6.79
N PHE A 69 -10.38 2.21 7.19
CA PHE A 69 -11.26 1.04 7.15
C PHE A 69 -10.98 0.16 8.36
N THR A 70 -11.99 -0.59 8.80
CA THR A 70 -11.89 -1.54 9.91
C THR A 70 -12.25 -2.95 9.44
N THR A 71 -13.29 -3.07 8.63
CA THR A 71 -13.80 -4.37 8.16
C THR A 71 -13.29 -4.70 6.77
N ILE A 72 -13.32 -6.00 6.43
CA ILE A 72 -13.06 -6.46 5.06
C ILE A 72 -14.03 -5.84 4.05
N PHE A 73 -15.29 -5.63 4.43
CA PHE A 73 -16.31 -5.06 3.55
C PHE A 73 -15.97 -3.61 3.18
N GLU A 74 -15.62 -2.79 4.17
CA GLU A 74 -15.16 -1.41 3.95
C GLU A 74 -13.92 -1.37 3.07
N TYR A 75 -12.92 -2.22 3.37
CA TYR A 75 -11.70 -2.33 2.56
C TYR A 75 -12.01 -2.63 1.09
N LEU A 76 -12.87 -3.60 0.82
CA LEU A 76 -13.22 -4.00 -0.54
C LEU A 76 -13.98 -2.90 -1.31
N GLN A 77 -14.88 -2.18 -0.64
CA GLN A 77 -15.60 -1.05 -1.24
C GLN A 77 -14.65 0.11 -1.55
N ILE A 78 -13.80 0.48 -0.60
CA ILE A 78 -12.80 1.55 -0.78
C ILE A 78 -11.83 1.17 -1.92
N LEU A 79 -11.32 -0.07 -1.92
CA LEU A 79 -10.45 -0.55 -2.98
C LEU A 79 -11.12 -0.44 -4.35
N GLN A 80 -12.39 -0.84 -4.47
CA GLN A 80 -13.13 -0.72 -5.73
C GLN A 80 -13.29 0.73 -6.18
N LEU A 81 -13.69 1.63 -5.27
CA LEU A 81 -13.90 3.04 -5.57
C LEU A 81 -12.61 3.71 -6.03
N VAL A 82 -11.52 3.53 -5.28
CA VAL A 82 -10.20 4.05 -5.63
C VAL A 82 -9.73 3.45 -6.95
N ALA A 83 -9.86 2.14 -7.13
CA ALA A 83 -9.41 1.46 -8.34
C ALA A 83 -10.10 1.97 -9.61
N LYS A 84 -11.43 2.09 -9.57
CA LYS A 84 -12.21 2.62 -10.69
C LYS A 84 -11.87 4.09 -10.97
N SER A 85 -11.64 4.88 -9.92
CA SER A 85 -11.28 6.30 -10.07
C SER A 85 -9.88 6.49 -10.65
N MET A 86 -8.93 5.61 -10.32
CA MET A 86 -7.56 5.64 -10.84
C MET A 86 -7.45 5.13 -12.28
N LYS A 87 -8.50 4.53 -12.85
CA LYS A 87 -8.50 3.99 -14.21
C LYS A 87 -8.02 5.01 -15.26
N SER A 88 -8.41 6.28 -15.11
CA SER A 88 -8.05 7.35 -16.04
C SER A 88 -6.57 7.75 -15.99
N LEU A 89 -5.82 7.34 -14.96
CA LEU A 89 -4.38 7.60 -14.86
C LEU A 89 -3.56 6.61 -15.69
N GLY A 90 -4.15 5.50 -16.14
CA GLY A 90 -3.45 4.50 -16.94
C GLY A 90 -2.18 4.00 -16.26
N SER A 91 -1.07 4.01 -16.99
CA SER A 91 0.26 3.61 -16.52
C SER A 91 0.86 4.54 -15.47
N LEU A 92 0.37 5.77 -15.33
CA LEU A 92 0.80 6.69 -14.28
C LEU A 92 0.27 6.30 -12.89
N GLY A 93 -0.78 5.48 -12.82
CA GLY A 93 -1.33 5.00 -11.55
C GLY A 93 -0.49 3.86 -10.96
N MET A 94 -0.22 3.92 -9.65
CA MET A 94 0.42 2.83 -8.90
C MET A 94 -0.49 2.33 -7.77
N PHE A 95 -0.63 1.00 -7.63
CA PHE A 95 -1.23 0.35 -6.47
C PHE A 95 -0.15 -0.31 -5.61
N TYR A 96 -0.01 0.16 -4.38
CA TYR A 96 0.86 -0.44 -3.35
C TYR A 96 0.00 -1.20 -2.32
N LEU A 97 -0.22 -2.51 -2.54
CA LEU A 97 -1.21 -3.31 -1.81
C LEU A 97 -0.58 -4.06 -0.62
N ALA A 98 -0.22 -3.32 0.43
CA ALA A 98 0.44 -3.86 1.63
C ALA A 98 -0.53 -4.28 2.77
N ALA A 99 -1.84 -4.09 2.60
CA ALA A 99 -2.81 -4.47 3.62
C ALA A 99 -2.84 -6.00 3.82
N ALA A 100 -2.84 -6.46 5.08
CA ALA A 100 -3.12 -7.86 5.39
C ALA A 100 -4.64 -8.07 5.37
N VAL A 101 -5.15 -8.49 4.21
CA VAL A 101 -6.58 -8.69 3.96
C VAL A 101 -6.97 -10.09 4.42
N SER A 102 -8.08 -10.21 5.15
CA SER A 102 -8.61 -11.52 5.57
C SER A 102 -8.92 -12.41 4.36
N ASP A 103 -8.48 -13.68 4.39
CA ASP A 103 -8.82 -14.65 3.34
C ASP A 103 -10.24 -15.21 3.48
N PHE A 104 -10.83 -15.08 4.67
CA PHE A 104 -12.15 -15.60 5.01
C PHE A 104 -12.97 -14.54 5.76
N TYR A 105 -14.29 -14.62 5.65
CA TYR A 105 -15.24 -13.72 6.32
C TYR A 105 -16.54 -14.45 6.69
N VAL A 106 -17.36 -13.82 7.54
CA VAL A 106 -18.72 -14.26 7.86
C VAL A 106 -19.71 -13.45 7.02
N PRO A 107 -20.48 -14.08 6.12
CA PRO A 107 -21.55 -13.40 5.39
C PRO A 107 -22.57 -12.76 6.32
N TRP A 108 -23.12 -11.61 5.93
CA TRP A 108 -24.04 -10.82 6.75
C TRP A 108 -25.27 -11.63 7.15
N GLU A 109 -25.83 -12.39 6.22
CA GLU A 109 -26.96 -13.30 6.41
C GLU A 109 -26.72 -14.42 7.43
N SER A 110 -25.44 -14.69 7.76
CA SER A 110 -25.04 -15.71 8.74
C SER A 110 -24.44 -15.12 10.02
N MET A 111 -24.36 -13.80 10.11
CA MET A 111 -23.75 -13.12 11.25
C MET A 111 -24.74 -13.09 12.42
N ALA A 112 -24.31 -13.60 13.58
CA ALA A 112 -25.13 -13.55 14.78
C ALA A 112 -25.27 -12.09 15.27
N GLU A 113 -26.52 -11.65 15.49
CA GLU A 113 -26.81 -10.30 16.01
C GLU A 113 -26.36 -10.10 17.47
N HIS A 114 -26.23 -11.20 18.20
CA HIS A 114 -25.89 -11.20 19.62
C HIS A 114 -24.67 -12.08 19.89
N LYS A 115 -24.03 -11.81 21.03
CA LYS A 115 -22.89 -12.60 21.52
C LYS A 115 -23.24 -14.10 21.52
N ILE A 116 -22.42 -14.89 20.83
CA ILE A 116 -22.52 -16.35 20.82
C ILE A 116 -22.32 -16.87 22.25
N GLN A 117 -23.23 -17.72 22.71
CA GLN A 117 -23.24 -18.22 24.09
C GLN A 117 -22.32 -19.44 24.25
N SER A 118 -21.51 -19.45 25.30
CA SER A 118 -20.50 -20.49 25.56
C SER A 118 -21.03 -21.74 26.28
N ALA A 119 -22.28 -21.71 26.77
CA ALA A 119 -22.88 -22.81 27.52
C ALA A 119 -23.45 -23.93 26.64
N SER A 120 -23.50 -23.71 25.31
CA SER A 120 -24.27 -24.54 24.36
C SER A 120 -23.50 -25.72 23.76
N GLY A 121 -22.29 -26.02 24.25
CA GLY A 121 -21.42 -27.06 23.71
C GLY A 121 -20.23 -26.52 22.89
N PRO A 122 -19.55 -27.37 22.09
CA PRO A 122 -18.40 -26.96 21.29
C PRO A 122 -18.78 -25.91 20.25
N MET A 123 -17.86 -24.96 20.01
CA MET A 123 -18.08 -23.86 19.07
C MET A 123 -17.68 -24.25 17.65
N ASP A 124 -18.65 -24.25 16.73
CA ASP A 124 -18.41 -24.39 15.29
C ASP A 124 -18.50 -23.03 14.59
N MET A 125 -17.42 -22.61 13.93
CA MET A 125 -17.37 -21.37 13.14
C MET A 125 -17.24 -21.70 11.65
N ARG A 126 -18.23 -21.29 10.86
CA ARG A 126 -18.20 -21.42 9.39
C ARG A 126 -17.83 -20.09 8.77
N LEU A 127 -16.76 -20.10 7.98
CA LEU A 127 -16.28 -18.92 7.26
C LEU A 127 -16.35 -19.16 5.75
N THR A 128 -16.63 -18.08 5.01
CA THR A 128 -16.65 -18.07 3.54
C THR A 128 -15.36 -17.45 3.01
N GLN A 129 -14.84 -17.96 1.89
CA GLN A 129 -13.66 -17.37 1.25
C GLN A 129 -13.97 -15.98 0.69
N VAL A 130 -13.07 -15.03 0.92
CA VAL A 130 -13.15 -13.70 0.33
C VAL A 130 -12.91 -13.81 -1.19
N PRO A 131 -13.75 -13.17 -2.03
CA PRO A 131 -13.55 -13.14 -3.47
C PRO A 131 -12.18 -12.61 -3.85
N LYS A 132 -11.56 -13.17 -4.90
CA LYS A 132 -10.18 -12.82 -5.30
C LYS A 132 -10.14 -11.51 -6.10
N MET A 133 -10.30 -10.39 -5.40
CA MET A 133 -10.49 -9.06 -5.99
C MET A 133 -9.28 -8.52 -6.77
N LEU A 134 -8.07 -9.02 -6.52
CA LEU A 134 -6.87 -8.63 -7.27
C LEU A 134 -6.98 -8.92 -8.77
N SER A 135 -7.70 -9.98 -9.15
CA SER A 135 -7.95 -10.28 -10.57
C SER A 135 -8.86 -9.24 -11.21
N VAL A 136 -9.92 -8.83 -10.50
CA VAL A 136 -10.86 -7.81 -10.98
C VAL A 136 -10.17 -6.44 -11.08
N LEU A 137 -9.33 -6.11 -10.09
CA LEU A 137 -8.48 -4.91 -10.13
C LEU A 137 -7.66 -4.83 -11.42
N ARG A 138 -6.97 -5.92 -11.77
CA ARG A 138 -6.01 -5.99 -12.88
C ARG A 138 -6.63 -6.16 -14.25
N ASN A 139 -7.85 -6.68 -14.35
CA ASN A 139 -8.49 -6.91 -15.65
C ASN A 139 -9.60 -5.89 -15.96
N GLU A 140 -10.24 -5.30 -14.94
CA GLU A 140 -11.44 -4.49 -15.14
C GLU A 140 -11.31 -3.06 -14.60
N TRP A 141 -10.91 -2.94 -13.32
CA TRP A 141 -10.96 -1.64 -12.64
C TRP A 141 -9.81 -0.72 -13.04
N SER A 142 -8.57 -1.22 -13.08
CA SER A 142 -7.40 -0.41 -13.43
C SER A 142 -6.33 -1.24 -14.16
N PRO A 143 -6.61 -1.71 -15.39
CA PRO A 143 -5.77 -2.70 -16.07
C PRO A 143 -4.38 -2.21 -16.47
N MET A 144 -4.22 -0.90 -16.67
CA MET A 144 -2.95 -0.29 -17.05
C MET A 144 -2.13 0.21 -15.86
N ALA A 145 -2.64 0.16 -14.63
CA ALA A 145 -1.88 0.66 -13.48
C ALA A 145 -0.73 -0.26 -13.13
N PHE A 146 0.33 0.30 -12.55
CA PHE A 146 1.44 -0.46 -11.99
C PHE A 146 1.05 -1.05 -10.63
N CYS A 147 0.87 -2.38 -10.55
CA CYS A 147 0.37 -3.04 -9.37
C CYS A 147 1.45 -3.83 -8.62
N ILE A 148 1.61 -3.49 -7.35
CA ILE A 148 2.54 -4.10 -6.40
C ILE A 148 1.71 -4.78 -5.31
N SER A 149 2.01 -6.04 -5.01
CA SER A 149 1.37 -6.78 -3.93
C SER A 149 2.39 -7.36 -2.95
N PHE A 150 1.95 -7.62 -1.72
CA PHE A 150 2.81 -8.13 -0.67
C PHE A 150 2.49 -9.59 -0.33
N LYS A 151 3.54 -10.35 0.00
CA LYS A 151 3.45 -11.68 0.58
C LYS A 151 4.30 -11.76 1.83
N LEU A 152 3.70 -12.27 2.89
CA LEU A 152 4.33 -12.48 4.19
C LEU A 152 4.21 -13.94 4.55
N GLU A 153 5.32 -14.61 4.81
CA GLU A 153 5.37 -15.99 5.26
C GLU A 153 6.50 -16.16 6.29
N THR A 154 6.56 -17.32 6.94
CA THR A 154 7.62 -17.68 7.89
C THR A 154 8.69 -18.58 7.30
N ASP A 155 8.45 -19.16 6.11
CA ASP A 155 9.38 -20.05 5.41
C ASP A 155 9.69 -19.47 4.03
N SER A 156 10.98 -19.23 3.76
CA SER A 156 11.45 -18.63 2.50
C SER A 156 11.10 -19.43 1.24
N ASN A 157 11.09 -20.76 1.30
CA ASN A 157 10.76 -21.58 0.13
C ASN A 157 9.27 -21.49 -0.21
N ILE A 158 8.40 -21.48 0.81
CA ILE A 158 6.96 -21.28 0.64
C ILE A 158 6.69 -19.85 0.17
N LEU A 159 7.39 -18.87 0.75
CA LEU A 159 7.27 -17.46 0.41
C LEU A 159 7.50 -17.21 -1.08
N LEU A 160 8.64 -17.65 -1.61
CA LEU A 160 9.00 -17.44 -3.01
C LEU A 160 8.02 -18.14 -3.95
N LYS A 161 7.61 -19.37 -3.63
CA LYS A 161 6.59 -20.11 -4.42
C LYS A 161 5.25 -19.39 -4.46
N LYS A 162 4.77 -18.90 -3.31
CA LYS A 162 3.50 -18.16 -3.21
C LYS A 162 3.59 -16.80 -3.90
N ALA A 163 4.73 -16.13 -3.84
CA ALA A 163 4.96 -14.87 -4.50
C ALA A 163 4.98 -15.02 -6.03
N ASP A 164 5.70 -16.00 -6.55
CA ASP A 164 5.68 -16.37 -7.98
C ASP A 164 4.27 -16.72 -8.47
N MET A 165 3.52 -17.49 -7.67
CA MET A 165 2.14 -17.85 -7.99
C MET A 165 1.25 -16.60 -8.05
N ALA A 166 1.38 -15.69 -7.09
CA ALA A 166 0.62 -14.45 -7.06
C ALA A 166 0.95 -13.54 -8.25
N LEU A 167 2.24 -13.43 -8.60
CA LEU A 167 2.71 -12.66 -9.76
C LEU A 167 2.02 -13.14 -11.03
N ARG A 168 2.05 -14.45 -11.31
CA ARG A 168 1.44 -15.05 -12.51
C ARG A 168 -0.08 -15.03 -12.47
N LYS A 169 -0.69 -15.45 -11.36
CA LYS A 169 -2.15 -15.62 -11.22
C LYS A 169 -2.88 -14.29 -11.37
N TYR A 170 -2.35 -13.22 -10.77
CA TYR A 170 -2.99 -11.91 -10.79
C TYR A 170 -2.33 -10.95 -11.78
N LYS A 171 -1.33 -11.39 -12.55
CA LYS A 171 -0.57 -10.55 -13.49
C LYS A 171 0.01 -9.31 -12.82
N MET A 172 0.54 -9.43 -11.60
CA MET A 172 1.13 -8.28 -10.89
C MET A 172 2.40 -7.82 -11.60
N ASN A 173 2.70 -6.52 -11.52
CA ASN A 173 3.98 -6.01 -12.00
C ASN A 173 5.10 -6.41 -11.03
N VAL A 174 4.81 -6.35 -9.73
CA VAL A 174 5.77 -6.67 -8.67
C VAL A 174 5.08 -7.43 -7.52
N VAL A 175 5.77 -8.42 -6.96
CA VAL A 175 5.43 -8.98 -5.66
C VAL A 175 6.59 -8.75 -4.69
N VAL A 176 6.32 -8.06 -3.59
CA VAL A 176 7.28 -7.90 -2.49
C VAL A 176 7.05 -9.05 -1.51
N ALA A 177 8.03 -9.94 -1.48
CA ALA A 177 8.09 -11.10 -0.61
C ALA A 177 8.87 -10.77 0.65
N ASN A 178 8.23 -10.95 1.80
CA ASN A 178 8.78 -10.61 3.09
C ASN A 178 8.72 -11.80 4.05
N GLU A 179 9.83 -12.13 4.71
CA GLU A 179 9.88 -13.19 5.72
C GLU A 179 9.65 -12.57 7.10
N LEU A 180 8.75 -13.16 7.91
CA LEU A 180 8.26 -12.53 9.14
C LEU A 180 9.35 -12.06 10.11
N LEU A 181 10.44 -12.82 10.22
CA LEU A 181 11.53 -12.54 11.17
C LEU A 181 12.48 -11.44 10.68
N THR A 182 12.66 -11.29 9.37
CA THR A 182 13.61 -10.34 8.77
C THR A 182 12.91 -9.15 8.14
N ARG A 183 11.61 -8.97 8.39
CA ARG A 183 10.76 -8.03 7.64
C ARG A 183 11.09 -6.56 7.72
N MET A 184 11.84 -6.16 8.75
CA MET A 184 12.33 -4.80 8.95
C MET A 184 13.76 -4.62 8.41
N GLU A 185 14.42 -5.72 8.04
CA GLU A 185 15.83 -5.79 7.69
C GLU A 185 16.01 -5.98 6.19
N GLU A 186 15.23 -6.86 5.58
CA GLU A 186 15.29 -7.15 4.15
C GLU A 186 13.95 -7.61 3.58
N VAL A 187 13.77 -7.36 2.28
CA VAL A 187 12.64 -7.84 1.49
C VAL A 187 13.13 -8.34 0.13
N THR A 188 12.43 -9.29 -0.47
CA THR A 188 12.71 -9.76 -1.82
C THR A 188 11.67 -9.22 -2.79
N VAL A 189 12.10 -8.37 -3.73
CA VAL A 189 11.28 -7.83 -4.80
C VAL A 189 11.32 -8.79 -5.99
N ILE A 190 10.16 -9.29 -6.40
CA ILE A 190 10.01 -10.28 -7.46
C ILE A 190 9.24 -9.68 -8.63
N THR A 191 9.82 -9.75 -9.82
CA THR A 191 9.19 -9.38 -11.10
C THR A 191 9.15 -10.59 -12.02
N SER A 192 8.66 -10.43 -13.25
CA SER A 192 8.69 -11.52 -14.25
C SER A 192 10.11 -11.89 -14.68
N ASN A 193 11.05 -10.95 -14.57
CA ASN A 193 12.38 -11.07 -15.16
C ASN A 193 13.47 -11.31 -14.11
N GLU A 194 13.23 -10.90 -12.87
CA GLU A 194 14.27 -10.96 -11.83
C GLU A 194 13.72 -11.06 -10.41
N ARG A 195 14.66 -11.30 -9.50
CA ARG A 195 14.46 -11.23 -8.05
C ARG A 195 15.59 -10.43 -7.43
N ILE A 196 15.24 -9.38 -6.70
CA ILE A 196 16.19 -8.49 -6.04
C ILE A 196 15.95 -8.52 -4.54
N THR A 197 16.98 -8.79 -3.76
CA THR A 197 16.92 -8.59 -2.31
C THR A 197 17.28 -7.14 -1.99
N VAL A 198 16.34 -6.43 -1.38
CA VAL A 198 16.51 -5.08 -0.86
C VAL A 198 16.76 -5.19 0.64
N ARG A 199 17.80 -4.52 1.13
CA ARG A 199 18.16 -4.50 2.55
C ARG A 199 18.08 -3.08 3.07
N LYS A 200 17.78 -2.93 4.36
CA LYS A 200 17.84 -1.63 5.03
C LYS A 200 19.25 -1.04 4.94
N ASP A 201 19.32 0.28 4.91
CA ASP A 201 20.60 0.97 4.90
C ASP A 201 21.35 0.75 6.21
N LYS A 202 22.69 0.69 6.12
CA LYS A 202 23.55 0.61 7.31
C LYS A 202 23.64 1.95 8.06
N ASN A 203 23.03 3.01 7.53
CA ASN A 203 23.07 4.34 8.10
C ASN A 203 21.99 4.45 9.19
N PRO A 204 22.36 4.68 10.47
CA PRO A 204 21.40 4.77 11.57
C PRO A 204 20.42 5.95 11.46
N ALA A 205 20.61 6.88 10.51
CA ALA A 205 19.64 7.95 10.22
C ALA A 205 18.39 7.47 9.45
N TYR A 206 18.47 6.33 8.77
CA TYR A 206 17.38 5.70 8.00
C TYR A 206 17.29 4.22 8.41
N ASP A 207 16.54 3.95 9.48
CA ASP A 207 16.47 2.62 10.11
C ASP A 207 15.37 1.72 9.53
N ASP A 208 14.93 1.98 8.29
CA ASP A 208 13.82 1.25 7.68
C ASP A 208 14.17 0.74 6.27
N VAL A 209 13.55 -0.38 5.89
CA VAL A 209 13.76 -1.02 4.58
C VAL A 209 12.94 -0.34 3.48
N GLU A 210 12.00 0.51 3.89
CA GLU A 210 11.04 1.22 3.07
C GLU A 210 11.73 2.20 2.14
N LYS A 211 12.71 2.99 2.58
CA LYS A 211 13.39 3.94 1.70
C LYS A 211 14.03 3.28 0.46
N PRO A 212 14.94 2.29 0.60
CA PRO A 212 15.54 1.63 -0.56
C PRO A 212 14.51 0.81 -1.37
N LEU A 213 13.45 0.29 -0.72
CA LEU A 213 12.36 -0.39 -1.43
C LEU A 213 11.60 0.58 -2.33
N ILE A 214 11.22 1.76 -1.81
CA ILE A 214 10.46 2.76 -2.56
C ILE A 214 11.28 3.30 -3.73
N ASP A 215 12.58 3.55 -3.54
CA ASP A 215 13.46 4.01 -4.62
C ASP A 215 13.48 3.03 -5.79
N LEU A 216 13.63 1.72 -5.50
CA LEU A 216 13.56 0.68 -6.52
C LEU A 216 12.20 0.63 -7.21
N LEU A 217 11.10 0.73 -6.46
CA LEU A 217 9.75 0.68 -7.01
C LEU A 217 9.44 1.89 -7.91
N VAL A 218 9.93 3.08 -7.55
CA VAL A 218 9.82 4.30 -8.36
C VAL A 218 10.61 4.16 -9.67
N GLU A 219 11.81 3.59 -9.61
CA GLU A 219 12.60 3.30 -10.81
C GLU A 219 11.82 2.37 -11.76
N ARG A 220 11.24 1.27 -11.23
CA ARG A 220 10.48 0.31 -12.04
C ARG A 220 9.21 0.90 -12.62
N HIS A 221 8.50 1.72 -11.86
CA HIS A 221 7.31 2.40 -12.35
C HIS A 221 7.66 3.41 -13.44
N SER A 222 8.77 4.13 -13.29
CA SER A 222 9.26 5.07 -14.31
C SER A 222 9.60 4.37 -15.63
N ALA A 223 10.22 3.18 -15.56
CA ALA A 223 10.46 2.34 -16.74
C ALA A 223 9.13 1.88 -17.38
N TYR A 224 8.18 1.40 -16.57
CA TYR A 224 6.87 0.97 -17.04
C TYR A 224 6.08 2.09 -17.75
N ILE A 225 6.12 3.32 -17.23
CA ILE A 225 5.51 4.48 -17.87
C ILE A 225 6.12 4.71 -19.27
N LYS A 226 7.45 4.71 -19.37
CA LYS A 226 8.15 4.90 -20.66
C LYS A 226 7.81 3.83 -21.67
N GLU A 227 7.72 2.56 -21.25
CA GLU A 227 7.33 1.44 -22.12
C GLU A 227 5.87 1.53 -22.58
N SER A 228 4.99 2.07 -21.74
CA SER A 228 3.59 2.27 -22.11
C SER A 228 3.38 3.39 -23.13
N ASP A 229 4.22 4.44 -23.09
CA ASP A 229 4.15 5.57 -24.03
C ASP A 229 4.64 5.18 -25.43
N THR A 230 5.63 4.28 -25.53
CA THR A 230 6.18 3.82 -26.82
C THR A 230 5.27 2.83 -27.55
N GLY A 231 4.34 2.17 -26.85
CA GLY A 231 3.37 1.26 -27.46
C GLY A 231 2.21 1.95 -28.20
N VAL A 232 1.94 3.23 -27.89
CA VAL A 232 0.82 3.98 -28.49
C VAL A 232 1.15 4.49 -29.90
N THR A 233 2.43 4.65 -30.24
CA THR A 233 2.86 5.21 -31.53
C THR A 233 2.97 4.18 -32.67
N SER A 234 2.86 2.88 -32.40
CA SER A 234 3.03 1.82 -33.41
C SER A 234 1.74 1.24 -34.01
N GLU A 235 0.55 1.64 -33.57
CA GLU A 235 -0.74 1.11 -34.07
C GLU A 235 -1.56 2.10 -34.94
N SER A 236 -0.93 3.14 -35.50
CA SER A 236 -1.59 4.11 -36.39
C SER A 236 -0.92 4.20 -37.76
N THR A 237 -0.88 3.08 -38.50
CA THR A 237 -0.61 3.08 -39.95
C THR A 237 -1.43 2.02 -40.66
#